data_AF-A0A4R8X684-F1
#
_entry.id   AF-A0A4R8X684-F1
#
_cell.length_a   1.000
_cell.length_b   1.000
_cell.length_c   1.000
_cell.angle_alpha   90.00
_cell.angle_beta   90.00
_cell.angle_gamma   90.00
#
_symmetry.space_group_name_H-M   'P 1'
#
loop_
_entity.id
_entity.type
_entity.pdbx_description
1 polymer ?
#
loop_
_entity_poly.entity_id
_entity_poly.type
_entity_poly.pdbx_seq_one_letter_code
_entity_poly.pdbx_strand_id
1 'polypeptide(L)' 'MTILSAETLRLLESQAIELPSWAFGNSGTRFKVFSTPGTPRTPREK' A
#
# COMPACT_ATOMS: atom_id res chain seq x y z
N MET A 1 -17.05 10.37 18.58
CA MET A 1 -18.06 10.94 17.67
C MET A 1 -17.42 11.04 16.30
N THR A 2 -17.94 10.33 15.29
CA THR A 2 -17.40 10.45 13.93
C THR A 2 -17.94 11.73 13.28
N ILE A 3 -17.08 12.48 12.59
CA ILE A 3 -17.46 13.71 11.89
C ILE A 3 -18.00 13.45 10.47
N LEU A 4 -18.04 12.18 10.05
CA LEU A 4 -18.46 11.76 8.71
C LEU A 4 -19.90 11.25 8.72
N SER A 5 -20.70 11.66 7.73
CA SER A 5 -22.06 11.16 7.56
C SER A 5 -22.06 9.70 7.09
N ALA A 6 -23.17 9.00 7.30
CA ALA A 6 -23.35 7.64 6.78
C ALA A 6 -23.26 7.59 5.25
N GLU A 7 -23.65 8.67 4.56
CA GLU A 7 -23.52 8.77 3.11
C GLU A 7 -22.05 8.90 2.69
N THR A 8 -21.27 9.74 3.37
CA THR A 8 -19.84 9.89 3.08
C THR A 8 -19.09 8.57 3.25
N LEU A 9 -19.42 7.79 4.29
CA LEU A 9 -18.81 6.48 4.49
C LEU A 9 -19.11 5.51 3.35
N ARG A 10 -20.38 5.42 2.90
CA ARG A 10 -20.76 4.59 1.75
C ARG A 10 -20.03 5.00 0.46
N LEU A 11 -19.81 6.30 0.25
CA LEU A 11 -19.10 6.79 -0.94
C LEU A 11 -17.60 6.49 -0.88
N LEU A 12 -16.99 6.50 0.31
CA LEU A 12 -15.58 6.12 0.48
C LEU A 12 -15.37 4.61 0.28
N GLU A 13 -16.29 3.78 0.76
CA GLU A 13 -16.24 2.33 0.59
C GLU A 13 -16.31 1.89 -0.88
N SER A 14 -16.92 2.69 -1.76
CA SER A 14 -17.01 2.37 -3.20
C SER A 14 -15.75 2.74 -3.98
N GLN A 15 -14.77 3.41 -3.36
CA GLN A 15 -13.53 3.77 -4.03
C GLN A 15 -12.57 2.58 -4.09
N ALA A 16 -12.00 2.35 -5.26
CA ALA A 16 -10.89 1.41 -5.44
C ALA A 16 -9.59 2.19 -5.64
N ILE A 17 -8.53 1.78 -4.94
CA ILE A 17 -7.18 2.33 -5.11
C ILE A 17 -6.28 1.18 -5.56
N GLU A 18 -5.75 1.31 -6.77
CA GLU A 18 -4.81 0.33 -7.32
C GLU A 18 -3.51 0.29 -6.52
N LEU A 19 -3.01 -0.92 -6.27
CA LEU A 19 -1.79 -1.13 -5.51
C LEU A 19 -0.62 -1.45 -6.44
N PRO A 20 0.39 -0.57 -6.55
CA PRO A 20 1.53 -0.83 -7.43
C PRO A 20 2.36 -2.01 -6.95
N SER A 21 2.66 -2.91 -7.88
CA SER A 21 3.26 -4.20 -7.55
C SER A 21 4.71 -4.13 -7.04
N TRP A 22 5.40 -2.99 -7.19
CA TRP A 22 6.76 -2.77 -6.68
C TRP A 22 6.78 -2.24 -5.24
N ALA A 23 5.65 -1.78 -4.70
CA ALA A 23 5.57 -1.22 -3.35
C ALA A 23 5.79 -2.26 -2.24
N PHE A 24 5.76 -3.55 -2.59
CA PHE A 24 6.04 -4.65 -1.68
C PHE A 24 7.54 -4.95 -1.52
N GLY A 25 8.41 -4.40 -2.37
CA GLY A 25 9.86 -4.60 -2.30
C GLY A 25 10.56 -3.68 -1.31
N ASN A 26 11.84 -3.94 -1.06
CA ASN A 26 12.69 -3.02 -0.28
C ASN A 26 12.81 -1.69 -1.03
N SER A 27 12.61 -0.58 -0.33
CA SER A 27 12.68 0.75 -0.91
C SER A 27 14.00 1.46 -0.55
N GLY A 28 14.32 2.50 -1.31
CA GLY A 28 15.55 3.25 -1.13
C GLY A 28 15.64 4.46 -2.04
N THR A 29 16.78 5.12 -1.97
CA THR A 29 17.14 6.25 -2.84
C THR A 29 18.40 5.90 -3.61
N ARG A 30 18.89 6.85 -4.43
CA ARG A 30 20.20 6.72 -5.12
C ARG A 30 21.38 6.46 -4.18
N PHE A 31 21.22 6.68 -2.88
CA PHE A 31 22.28 6.50 -1.89
C PHE A 31 22.27 5.11 -1.26
N LYS A 32 21.10 4.54 -1.00
CA LYS A 32 20.96 3.26 -0.30
C LYS A 32 19.55 2.68 -0.42
N VAL A 33 19.49 1.35 -0.48
CA VAL A 33 18.30 0.53 -0.25
C VAL A 33 18.46 -0.17 1.09
N PHE A 34 17.41 -0.17 1.92
CA PHE A 34 17.43 -0.81 3.23
C PHE A 34 16.57 -2.09 3.19
N SER A 35 17.19 -3.24 3.47
CA SER A 35 16.53 -4.54 3.40
C SER A 35 15.87 -4.92 4.72
N THR A 36 14.64 -5.42 4.65
CA THR A 36 13.94 -6.06 5.78
C THR A 36 13.80 -7.57 5.58
N PRO A 37 13.92 -8.39 6.65
CA PRO A 37 13.61 -9.81 6.56
C PRO A 37 12.16 -10.04 6.12
N GLY A 38 11.94 -11.02 5.24
CA GLY A 38 10.60 -11.35 4.72
C GLY A 38 10.13 -10.52 3.54
N THR A 39 10.92 -9.56 3.04
CA THR A 39 10.56 -8.82 1.82
C THR A 39 10.43 -9.76 0.60
N PRO A 40 9.34 -9.68 -0.17
CA PRO A 40 9.17 -10.40 -1.44
C PRO A 40 10.35 -10.22 -2.41
N ARG A 41 10.86 -11.34 -2.90
CA ARG A 41 11.93 -11.49 -3.89
C ARG A 41 11.38 -11.87 -5.26
N THR A 42 10.15 -12.37 -5.32
CA THR A 42 9.48 -12.72 -6.58
C THR A 42 8.08 -12.12 -6.67
N PRO A 43 7.51 -11.94 -7.88
CA PRO A 43 6.16 -11.42 -8.04
C PRO A 43 5.04 -12.28 -7.45
N ARG A 44 5.32 -13.50 -6.99
CA ARG A 44 4.34 -14.41 -6.37
C ARG A 44 4.45 -14.41 -4.85
N GLU A 45 5.50 -13.79 -4.30
CA GLU A 45 5.65 -13.58 -2.87
C GLU A 45 4.95 -12.28 -2.40
N LYS A 46 4.49 -11.43 -3.34
CA LYS A 46 3.60 -10.27 -3.08
C LYS A 46 2.15 -10.65 -3.37
#